data_AF-A0A3B0PWK4-F1
#
_entry.id   AF-A0A3B0PWK4-F1
#
_cell.length_a   1.000
_cell.length_b   1.000
_cell.length_c   1.000
_cell.angle_alpha   90.00
_cell.angle_beta   90.00
_cell.angle_gamma   90.00
#
_symmetry.space_group_name_H-M   'P 1'
#
loop_
_entity.id
_entity.type
_entity.pdbx_description
1 polymer ?
#
loop_
_entity_poly.entity_id
_entity_poly.type
_entity_poly.pdbx_seq_one_letter_code
_entity_poly.pdbx_strand_id
1 'polypeptide(L)'
;MPLALLFPSFIAIFLFTILPFLMVIEKAFTPLADIFNLNSATFGIRNFELLFTSRPFVIGLRNSFLYSIISLPVTLMIALIISSAIVFVYNKVAKGFW
;
A
#
# COMPACT_ATOMS: atom_id res chain seq x y z
N MET A 1 -1.52 26.66 21.13
CA MET A 1 -2.49 26.03 20.21
C MET A 1 -1.76 25.10 19.23
N PRO A 2 -1.29 23.93 19.68
CA PRO A 2 -0.48 23.02 18.84
C PRO A 2 -1.24 22.47 17.62
N LEU A 3 -2.56 22.31 17.76
CA LEU A 3 -3.43 21.79 16.71
C LEU A 3 -3.53 22.71 15.47
N ALA A 4 -3.42 24.02 15.66
CA ALA A 4 -3.48 24.99 14.56
C ALA A 4 -2.26 24.88 13.61
N LEU A 5 -1.11 24.42 14.13
CA LEU A 5 0.10 24.20 13.32
C LEU A 5 0.00 22.92 12.46
N LEU A 6 -0.86 21.97 12.85
CA LEU A 6 -1.12 20.73 12.09
C LEU A 6 -2.21 20.90 11.02
N PHE A 7 -2.98 21.98 11.10
CA PHE A 7 -4.07 22.28 10.17
C PHE A 7 -3.65 22.24 8.68
N PRO A 8 -2.52 22.84 8.24
CA PRO A 8 -2.08 22.72 6.85
C PRO A 8 -1.77 21.28 6.42
N SER A 9 -1.25 20.45 7.33
CA SER A 9 -0.98 19.03 7.05
C SER A 9 -2.27 18.22 6.84
N PHE A 10 -3.31 18.49 7.63
CA PHE A 10 -4.61 17.85 7.43
C PHE A 10 -5.25 18.24 6.10
N ILE A 11 -5.15 19.52 5.72
CA ILE A 11 -5.59 20.00 4.41
C ILE A 11 -4.85 19.26 3.29
N ALA A 12 -3.52 19.12 3.39
CA ALA A 12 -2.74 18.41 2.39
C ALA A 12 -3.15 16.93 2.26
N ILE A 13 -3.31 16.21 3.38
CA ILE A 13 -3.78 14.81 3.39
C ILE A 13 -5.18 14.72 2.76
N PHE A 14 -6.07 15.66 3.09
CA PHE A 14 -7.42 15.66 2.55
C PHE A 14 -7.42 15.84 1.03
N LEU A 15 -6.72 16.87 0.51
CA LEU A 15 -6.71 17.19 -0.93
C LEU A 15 -5.95 16.15 -1.76
N PHE A 16 -4.82 15.64 -1.26
CA PHE A 16 -3.91 14.82 -2.07
C PHE A 16 -3.98 13.32 -1.77
N THR A 17 -4.71 12.90 -0.73
CA THR A 17 -4.88 11.48 -0.41
C THR A 17 -6.35 11.09 -0.38
N ILE A 18 -7.15 11.75 0.45
CA ILE A 18 -8.55 11.34 0.67
C ILE A 18 -9.40 11.65 -0.57
N LEU A 19 -9.31 12.86 -1.10
CA LEU A 19 -10.07 13.29 -2.26
C LEU A 19 -9.80 12.42 -3.51
N PRO A 20 -8.55 12.19 -3.96
CA PRO A 20 -8.31 11.32 -5.11
C PRO A 20 -8.72 9.86 -4.84
N PHE A 21 -8.59 9.38 -3.60
CA PHE A 21 -9.06 8.04 -3.24
C PHE A 21 -10.59 7.88 -3.43
N LEU A 22 -11.38 8.87 -2.99
CA LEU A 22 -12.83 8.86 -3.19
C LEU A 22 -13.20 8.91 -4.68
N MET A 23 -12.51 9.73 -5.48
CA MET A 23 -12.72 9.78 -6.94
C MET A 23 -12.45 8.43 -7.62
N VAL A 24 -11.42 7.69 -7.17
CA VAL A 24 -11.11 6.36 -7.69
C VAL A 24 -12.18 5.35 -7.30
N ILE A 25 -12.69 5.40 -6.07
CA ILE A 25 -13.81 4.55 -5.64
C ILE A 25 -15.04 4.80 -6.51
N GLU A 26 -15.42 6.06 -6.71
CA GLU A 26 -16.57 6.41 -7.55
C GLU A 26 -16.41 5.86 -8.98
N LYS A 27 -15.23 6.04 -9.58
CA LYS A 27 -14.91 5.50 -10.92
C LYS A 27 -14.91 3.98 -10.97
N ALA A 28 -14.50 3.31 -9.89
CA ALA A 28 -14.50 1.85 -9.83
C ALA A 28 -15.93 1.29 -9.94
N PHE A 29 -16.91 1.96 -9.33
CA PHE A 29 -18.33 1.58 -9.37
C PHE A 29 -19.13 2.21 -10.52
N THR A 30 -18.53 3.00 -11.39
CA THR A 30 -19.20 3.61 -12.55
C THR A 30 -18.57 3.15 -13.88
N PRO A 31 -18.72 1.87 -14.24
CA PRO A 31 -18.25 1.35 -15.53
C PRO A 31 -18.81 2.15 -16.71
N LEU A 32 -17.92 2.52 -17.62
CA LEU A 32 -18.27 3.11 -18.92
C LEU A 32 -18.80 2.01 -19.83
N ALA A 33 -19.99 2.20 -20.40
CA ALA A 33 -20.51 1.27 -21.41
C ALA A 33 -19.77 1.43 -22.75
N ASP A 34 -19.29 2.64 -23.05
CA ASP A 34 -18.45 2.99 -24.19
C ASP A 34 -17.28 3.87 -23.73
N ILE A 35 -16.06 3.50 -24.13
CA ILE A 35 -14.81 4.18 -23.79
C ILE A 35 -14.78 5.61 -24.36
N PHE A 36 -15.50 5.87 -25.46
CA PHE A 36 -15.55 7.18 -26.11
C PHE A 36 -16.69 8.07 -25.60
N ASN A 37 -17.62 7.52 -24.81
CA ASN A 37 -18.74 8.28 -24.25
C ASN A 37 -18.67 8.32 -22.72
N LEU A 38 -18.14 9.43 -22.19
CA LEU A 38 -18.00 9.66 -20.75
C LEU A 38 -19.35 9.73 -20.00
N ASN A 39 -20.46 9.98 -20.70
CA ASN A 39 -21.80 10.01 -20.12
C ASN A 39 -22.49 8.63 -20.11
N SER A 40 -21.83 7.60 -20.64
CA SER A 40 -22.35 6.23 -20.65
C SER A 40 -22.12 5.48 -19.33
N ALA A 41 -21.56 6.16 -18.33
CA ALA A 41 -21.24 5.60 -17.03
C ALA A 41 -22.53 5.23 -16.27
N THR A 42 -22.64 3.96 -15.91
CA THR A 42 -23.77 3.44 -15.11
C THR A 42 -23.21 2.84 -13.83
N PHE A 43 -23.90 3.00 -12.70
CA PHE A 43 -23.49 2.36 -11.45
C PHE A 43 -23.52 0.84 -11.59
N GLY A 44 -22.43 0.16 -11.23
CA GLY A 44 -22.34 -1.29 -11.29
C GLY A 44 -20.96 -1.86 -10.96
N ILE A 45 -20.87 -3.19 -10.93
CA ILE A 45 -19.66 -3.94 -10.55
C ILE A 45 -18.85 -4.47 -11.74
N ARG A 46 -19.25 -4.13 -12.98
CA ARG A 46 -18.65 -4.66 -14.21
C ARG A 46 -17.14 -4.44 -14.30
N ASN A 47 -16.62 -3.31 -13.81
CA ASN A 47 -15.18 -3.06 -13.75
C ASN A 47 -14.45 -4.13 -12.91
N PHE A 48 -15.02 -4.53 -11.78
CA PHE A 48 -14.45 -5.58 -10.93
C PHE A 48 -14.51 -6.95 -11.62
N GLU A 49 -15.64 -7.29 -12.25
CA GLU A 49 -15.77 -8.54 -13.02
C GLU A 49 -14.74 -8.64 -14.14
N LEU A 50 -14.52 -7.54 -14.87
CA LEU A 50 -13.50 -7.45 -15.92
C LEU A 50 -12.08 -7.61 -15.34
N LEU A 51 -11.78 -6.97 -14.21
CA LEU A 51 -10.49 -7.10 -13.53
C LEU A 51 -10.22 -8.54 -13.11
N PHE A 52 -11.16 -9.18 -12.41
CA PHE A 52 -11.01 -10.56 -11.93
C PHE A 52 -11.02 -11.61 -13.06
N THR A 53 -11.58 -11.30 -14.22
CA THR A 53 -11.51 -12.17 -15.40
C THR A 53 -10.20 -11.98 -16.18
N SER A 54 -9.52 -10.85 -16.00
CA SER A 54 -8.27 -10.58 -16.71
C SER A 54 -7.13 -11.46 -16.15
N ARG A 55 -6.59 -12.33 -17.01
CA ARG A 55 -5.43 -13.19 -16.70
C ARG A 55 -4.25 -12.44 -16.06
N PRO A 56 -3.79 -11.28 -16.59
CA PRO A 56 -2.64 -10.59 -16.01
C PRO A 56 -2.91 -10.11 -14.57
N PHE A 57 -4.13 -9.64 -14.27
CA PHE A 57 -4.49 -9.21 -12.92
C PHE A 57 -4.46 -10.38 -11.94
N VAL A 58 -5.08 -11.51 -12.28
CA VAL A 58 -5.11 -12.68 -11.40
C VAL A 58 -3.73 -13.26 -11.16
N ILE A 59 -2.88 -13.33 -12.20
CA ILE A 59 -1.49 -13.77 -12.05
C ILE A 59 -0.70 -12.78 -11.18
N GLY A 60 -0.86 -11.48 -11.43
CA GLY A 60 -0.24 -10.43 -10.61
C GLY A 60 -0.65 -10.52 -9.15
N LEU A 61 -1.95 -10.67 -8.87
CA LEU A 61 -2.48 -10.79 -7.52
C LEU A 61 -1.91 -12.01 -6.78
N ARG A 62 -1.87 -13.18 -7.43
CA ARG A 62 -1.26 -14.40 -6.86
C ARG A 62 0.23 -14.21 -6.58
N ASN A 63 0.96 -13.61 -7.51
CA ASN A 63 2.38 -13.36 -7.35
C ASN A 63 2.63 -12.40 -6.18
N SER A 64 1.96 -11.24 -6.15
CA SER A 64 2.09 -10.27 -5.06
C SER A 64 1.80 -10.90 -3.70
N PHE A 65 0.75 -11.71 -3.60
CA PHE A 65 0.41 -12.41 -2.36
C PHE A 65 1.51 -13.40 -1.93
N LEU A 66 2.02 -14.23 -2.85
CA LEU A 66 3.14 -15.13 -2.58
C LEU A 66 4.40 -14.38 -2.15
N TYR A 67 4.73 -13.27 -2.84
CA TYR A 67 5.87 -12.42 -2.48
C TYR A 67 5.70 -11.81 -1.09
N SER A 68 4.51 -11.33 -0.72
CA SER A 68 4.28 -10.77 0.62
C SER A 68 4.46 -11.82 1.72
N ILE A 69 3.92 -13.03 1.54
CA ILE A 69 4.04 -14.12 2.52
C ILE A 69 5.48 -14.59 2.68
N ILE A 70 6.26 -14.64 1.61
CA ILE A 70 7.66 -15.11 1.66
C ILE A 70 8.58 -13.99 2.15
N SER A 71 8.38 -12.76 1.66
CA SER A 71 9.25 -11.63 1.98
C SER A 71 9.15 -11.25 3.45
N LEU A 72 7.95 -11.20 4.04
CA LEU A 72 7.76 -10.80 5.44
C LEU A 72 8.63 -11.60 6.44
N PRO A 73 8.55 -12.94 6.52
CA PRO A 73 9.34 -13.73 7.45
C PRO A 73 10.84 -13.64 7.15
N VAL A 74 11.22 -13.62 5.86
CA VAL A 74 12.63 -13.50 5.47
C VAL A 74 13.21 -12.17 5.93
N THR A 75 12.52 -11.05 5.67
CA THR A 75 12.93 -9.72 6.11
C THR A 75 13.01 -9.65 7.64
N LEU A 76 12.05 -10.24 8.36
CA LEU A 76 12.08 -10.29 9.82
C LEU A 76 13.27 -11.11 10.35
N MET A 77 13.55 -12.28 9.78
CA MET A 77 14.70 -13.09 10.15
C MET A 77 16.01 -12.31 9.95
N ILE A 78 16.16 -11.66 8.80
CA ILE A 78 17.34 -10.83 8.49
C ILE A 78 17.47 -9.67 9.48
N ALA A 79 16.37 -8.95 9.76
CA ALA A 79 16.36 -7.84 10.70
C ALA A 79 16.77 -8.30 12.12
N LEU A 80 16.28 -9.45 12.58
CA LEU A 80 16.64 -10.02 13.88
C LEU A 80 18.11 -10.44 13.94
N ILE A 81 18.63 -11.07 12.88
CA ILE A 81 20.05 -11.46 12.80
C ILE A 81 20.94 -10.22 12.87
N ILE A 82 20.64 -9.18 12.10
CA ILE A 82 21.40 -7.93 12.09
C ILE A 82 21.33 -7.25 13.46
N SER A 83 20.13 -7.14 14.04
CA SER A 83 19.95 -6.55 15.37
C SER A 83 20.73 -7.31 16.44
N SER A 84 20.69 -8.65 16.42
CA SER A 84 21.44 -9.50 17.35
C SER A 84 22.95 -9.35 17.19
N ALA A 85 23.45 -9.30 15.95
CA ALA A 85 24.87 -9.10 15.67
C ALA A 85 25.36 -7.74 16.19
N ILE A 86 24.59 -6.66 16.01
CA ILE A 86 24.92 -5.33 16.55
C ILE A 86 25.02 -5.38 18.07
N VAL A 87 24.02 -5.98 18.74
CA VAL A 87 24.00 -6.12 20.21
C VAL A 87 25.19 -6.94 20.70
N PHE A 88 25.54 -8.04 20.01
CA PHE A 88 26.69 -8.86 20.35
C PHE A 88 28.01 -8.07 20.26
N VAL A 89 28.21 -7.29 19.19
CA VAL A 89 29.40 -6.45 19.02
C VAL A 89 29.46 -5.36 20.09
N TYR A 90 28.34 -4.67 20.34
CA TYR A 90 28.28 -3.63 21.37
C TYR A 90 28.62 -4.18 22.76
N ASN A 91 28.05 -5.32 23.14
CA ASN A 91 28.33 -5.98 24.42
C ASN A 91 29.79 -6.43 24.54
N LYS A 92 30.41 -6.88 23.44
CA LYS A 92 31.83 -7.25 23.42
C LYS A 92 32.74 -6.04 23.62
N VAL A 93 32.44 -4.91 22.96
CA VAL A 93 33.20 -3.67 23.11
C VAL A 93 33.03 -3.08 24.51
N ALA A 94 31.81 -3.04 25.04
CA ALA A 94 31.53 -2.52 26.39
C ALA A 94 32.26 -3.31 27.49
N LYS A 95 32.34 -4.64 27.35
CA LYS A 95 33.08 -5.52 28.27
C LYS A 95 34.60 -5.42 28.15
N GLY A 96 35.14 -4.99 27.00
CA GLY A 96 36.58 -4.79 26.83
C GLY A 96 37.08 -3.44 27.33
N PHE A 97 36.16 -2.52 27.66
CA PHE A 97 36.47 -1.17 28.16
C PHE A 97 36.40 -1.07 29.70
N TRP A 98 35.92 -2.12 30.38
CA TRP A 98 35.88 -2.25 31.84
C TRP A 98 36.84 -3.34 32.32
#